data_AF-A0A139Y6A4-F1
#
_entry.id   AF-A0A139Y6A4-F1
#
_cell.length_a   1.000
_cell.length_b   1.000
_cell.length_c   1.000
_cell.angle_alpha   90.00
_cell.angle_beta   90.00
_cell.angle_gamma   90.00
#
_symmetry.space_group_name_H-M   'P 1'
#
loop_
_entity.id
_entity.type
_entity.pdbx_description
1 polymer ?
#
loop_
_entity_poly.entity_id
_entity_poly.type
_entity_poly.pdbx_seq_one_letter_code
_entity_poly.pdbx_strand_id
1 'polypeptide(L)'
;MRGMAQRGERDSLVPSGSRPAERVLILGGTAFIGRTVTRKLHEDGYLLVFINRGRSYWNGENIADAEYHRADRRAPEAFAECIASLTDREEARRGKSWLAVVDFSAYKPRDIL
;
A
#
# COMPACT_ATOMS: atom_id res chain seq x y z
N MET A 1 26.89 45.94 -19.93
CA MET A 1 27.31 44.55 -19.66
C MET A 1 27.08 44.22 -18.18
N ARG A 2 26.28 43.18 -17.92
CA ARG A 2 25.90 42.47 -16.67
C ARG A 2 24.44 42.04 -16.93
N GLY A 3 24.16 40.89 -17.51
CA GLY A 3 24.48 39.55 -17.03
C GLY A 3 23.19 38.93 -16.49
N MET A 4 22.23 38.63 -17.38
CA MET A 4 21.02 37.86 -17.08
C MET A 4 21.43 36.41 -16.80
N ALA A 5 21.19 35.94 -15.57
CA ALA A 5 21.28 34.52 -15.26
C ALA A 5 20.03 33.82 -15.83
N GLN A 6 20.20 33.16 -16.97
CA GLN A 6 19.22 32.23 -17.52
C GLN A 6 19.07 31.06 -16.55
N ARG A 7 17.85 30.87 -16.04
CA ARG A 7 17.48 29.75 -15.20
C ARG A 7 17.34 28.55 -16.15
N GLY A 8 18.34 27.67 -16.11
CA GLY A 8 18.46 26.50 -16.97
C GLY A 8 17.18 25.67 -17.02
N GLU A 9 16.80 25.32 -18.23
CA GLU A 9 15.87 24.24 -18.57
C GLU A 9 16.26 23.00 -17.75
N ARG A 10 15.34 22.52 -16.91
CA ARG A 10 15.48 21.18 -16.36
C ARG A 10 15.13 20.22 -17.48
N ASP A 11 16.12 19.41 -17.80
CA ASP A 11 16.08 18.28 -18.71
C ASP A 11 14.69 17.65 -18.84
N SER A 12 14.30 17.55 -20.11
CA SER A 12 13.24 16.71 -20.63
C SER A 12 13.16 15.36 -19.90
N LEU A 13 12.08 15.15 -19.16
CA LEU A 13 11.75 13.84 -18.62
C LEU A 13 11.25 12.96 -19.78
N VAL A 14 12.16 12.10 -20.23
CA VAL A 14 11.95 10.90 -21.04
C VAL A 14 10.55 10.30 -20.80
N PRO A 15 9.77 9.91 -21.83
CA PRO A 15 8.56 9.14 -21.61
C PRO A 15 8.99 7.83 -20.95
N SER A 16 8.73 7.68 -19.65
CA SER A 16 8.99 6.41 -19.00
C SER A 16 8.07 5.39 -19.65
N GLY A 17 8.64 4.39 -20.33
CA GLY A 17 7.94 3.12 -20.47
C GLY A 17 7.54 2.71 -19.06
N SER A 18 6.25 2.77 -18.75
CA SER A 18 5.75 2.71 -17.38
C SER A 18 6.19 1.40 -16.75
N ARG A 19 7.20 1.44 -15.87
CA ARG A 19 7.54 0.30 -15.04
C ARG A 19 6.24 -0.12 -14.33
N PRO A 20 5.86 -1.40 -14.37
CA PRO A 20 4.59 -1.82 -13.77
C PRO A 20 4.58 -1.44 -12.29
N ALA A 21 3.52 -0.75 -11.88
CA ALA A 21 3.38 -0.17 -10.56
C ALA A 21 3.74 -1.18 -9.46
N GLU A 22 4.56 -0.76 -8.51
CA GLU A 22 4.98 -1.61 -7.41
C GLU A 22 3.84 -1.78 -6.40
N ARG A 23 3.78 -2.96 -5.77
CA ARG A 23 2.66 -3.37 -4.91
C ARG A 23 3.07 -3.38 -3.45
N VAL A 24 2.22 -2.81 -2.59
CA VAL A 24 2.43 -2.68 -1.15
C VAL A 24 1.32 -3.41 -0.41
N LEU A 25 1.68 -4.29 0.50
CA LEU A 25 0.74 -4.96 1.40
C LEU A 25 0.50 -4.09 2.63
N ILE A 26 -0.77 -3.82 2.94
CA ILE A 26 -1.20 -2.95 4.04
C ILE A 26 -1.99 -3.78 5.06
N LEU A 27 -1.48 -3.89 6.29
CA LEU A 27 -2.22 -4.52 7.39
C LEU A 27 -2.97 -3.43 8.15
N GLY A 28 -4.30 -3.49 8.17
CA GLY A 28 -5.14 -2.42 8.71
C GLY A 28 -5.24 -1.23 7.75
N GLY A 29 -4.79 -0.05 8.19
CA GLY A 29 -4.56 1.11 7.31
C GLY A 29 -5.77 1.96 6.95
N THR A 30 -6.99 1.57 7.29
CA THR A 30 -8.22 2.29 6.90
C THR A 30 -8.65 3.40 7.88
N ALA A 31 -7.92 3.61 8.97
CA ALA A 31 -8.24 4.58 10.03
C ALA A 31 -7.00 5.30 10.56
N PHE A 32 -7.22 6.38 11.33
CA PHE A 32 -6.16 7.21 11.93
C PHE A 32 -5.08 7.59 10.91
N ILE A 33 -3.80 7.52 11.30
CA ILE A 33 -2.65 7.82 10.44
C ILE A 33 -2.58 6.92 9.19
N GLY A 34 -3.05 5.67 9.29
CA GLY A 34 -3.04 4.73 8.17
C GLY A 34 -3.82 5.24 6.98
N ARG A 35 -4.95 5.93 7.20
CA ARG A 35 -5.77 6.51 6.13
C ARG A 35 -4.98 7.53 5.31
N THR A 36 -4.28 8.43 5.99
CA THR A 36 -3.49 9.47 5.32
C THR A 36 -2.31 8.88 4.57
N VAL A 37 -1.57 7.96 5.19
CA VAL A 37 -0.38 7.35 4.57
C VAL A 37 -0.76 6.52 3.34
N THR A 38 -1.83 5.72 3.43
CA THR A 38 -2.25 4.86 2.31
C THR A 38 -2.78 5.66 1.13
N ARG A 39 -3.50 6.77 1.37
CA ARG A 39 -3.89 7.70 0.30
C ARG A 39 -2.65 8.27 -0.41
N LYS A 40 -1.64 8.71 0.35
CA LYS A 40 -0.41 9.24 -0.23
C LYS A 40 0.35 8.20 -1.06
N LEU A 41 0.45 6.96 -0.57
CA LEU A 41 1.07 5.86 -1.33
C LEU A 41 0.33 5.62 -2.66
N HIS A 42 -1.01 5.65 -2.66
CA HIS A 42 -1.77 5.54 -3.89
C HIS A 42 -1.52 6.73 -4.84
N GLU A 43 -1.52 7.96 -4.33
CA GLU A 43 -1.20 9.16 -5.12
C GLU A 43 0.21 9.13 -5.73
N ASP A 44 1.16 8.46 -5.06
CA ASP A 44 2.52 8.25 -5.55
C ASP A 44 2.62 7.08 -6.56
N GLY A 45 1.50 6.45 -6.92
CA GLY A 45 1.41 5.44 -7.97
C GLY A 45 1.64 3.99 -7.51
N TYR A 46 1.63 3.72 -6.21
CA TYR A 46 1.70 2.36 -5.69
C TYR A 46 0.33 1.67 -5.76
N LEU A 47 0.33 0.39 -6.14
CA LEU A 47 -0.84 -0.47 -6.05
C LEU A 47 -0.95 -1.04 -4.63
N LEU A 48 -2.12 -0.90 -4.01
CA LEU A 48 -2.30 -1.24 -2.60
C LEU A 48 -3.16 -2.50 -2.44
N VAL A 49 -2.70 -3.40 -1.58
CA VAL A 49 -3.43 -4.59 -1.15
C VAL A 49 -3.63 -4.52 0.34
N PHE A 50 -4.88 -4.48 0.79
CA PHE A 50 -5.22 -4.34 2.20
C PHE A 50 -5.65 -5.66 2.81
N ILE A 51 -5.20 -5.93 4.03
CA ILE A 51 -5.76 -6.94 4.92
C ILE A 51 -6.34 -6.23 6.14
N ASN A 52 -7.66 -6.31 6.36
CA ASN A 52 -8.28 -5.74 7.55
C ASN A 52 -9.57 -6.48 7.94
N ARG A 53 -10.18 -6.16 9.09
CA ARG A 53 -11.35 -6.90 9.62
C ARG A 53 -12.66 -6.69 8.84
N GLY A 54 -12.66 -5.72 7.92
CA GLY A 54 -13.86 -5.15 7.31
C GLY A 54 -14.70 -4.36 8.32
N ARG A 55 -15.14 -3.16 7.95
CA ARG A 55 -16.19 -2.40 8.67
C ARG A 55 -17.05 -1.63 7.69
N SER A 56 -18.33 -1.43 8.01
CA SER A 56 -19.39 -0.76 7.24
C SER A 56 -19.08 0.60 6.59
N TYR A 57 -17.90 1.19 6.80
CA TYR A 57 -17.43 2.43 6.16
C TYR A 57 -16.72 2.20 4.83
N TRP A 58 -16.73 0.96 4.29
CA TRP A 58 -16.39 0.67 2.89
C TRP A 58 -17.25 1.46 1.88
N ASN A 59 -18.37 2.02 2.34
CA ASN A 59 -19.30 2.81 1.55
C ASN A 59 -18.77 4.24 1.37
N GLY A 60 -17.69 4.40 0.61
CA GLY A 60 -17.33 5.70 -0.02
C GLY A 60 -15.91 6.22 0.20
N GLU A 61 -15.08 5.62 1.06
CA GLU A 61 -13.68 6.05 1.27
C GLU A 61 -12.64 5.05 0.76
N ASN A 62 -13.04 4.09 -0.08
CA ASN A 62 -12.09 3.16 -0.66
C ASN A 62 -11.12 3.88 -1.58
N ILE A 63 -9.86 3.45 -1.53
CA ILE A 63 -8.85 3.89 -2.47
C ILE A 63 -9.17 3.22 -3.81
N ALA A 64 -9.16 4.00 -4.89
CA ALA A 64 -9.37 3.48 -6.23
C ALA A 64 -8.35 2.39 -6.55
N ASP A 65 -8.78 1.36 -7.28
CA ASP A 65 -7.92 0.25 -7.75
C ASP A 65 -7.18 -0.54 -6.65
N ALA A 66 -7.50 -0.31 -5.37
CA ALA A 66 -6.96 -1.07 -4.25
C ALA A 66 -7.69 -2.40 -4.07
N GLU A 67 -6.93 -3.44 -3.72
CA GLU A 67 -7.46 -4.76 -3.39
C GLU A 67 -7.69 -4.87 -1.88
N TYR A 68 -8.74 -5.59 -1.49
CA TYR A 68 -9.16 -5.66 -0.11
C TYR A 68 -9.53 -7.09 0.31
N HIS A 69 -8.85 -7.56 1.35
CA HIS A 69 -9.01 -8.89 1.92
C HIS A 69 -9.42 -8.79 3.37
N ARG A 70 -10.44 -9.58 3.73
CA ARG A 70 -10.96 -9.62 5.09
C ARG A 70 -10.22 -10.66 5.91
N ALA A 71 -9.49 -10.22 6.93
CA ALA A 71 -8.91 -11.09 7.96
C ALA A 71 -8.80 -10.37 9.31
N ASP A 72 -8.76 -11.12 10.40
CA ASP A 72 -8.62 -10.60 11.76
C ASP A 72 -7.33 -11.11 12.39
N ARG A 73 -6.42 -10.20 12.76
CA ARG A 73 -5.16 -10.54 13.44
C ARG A 73 -5.38 -11.31 14.76
N ARG A 74 -6.58 -11.22 15.35
CA ARG A 74 -6.95 -11.97 16.56
C ARG A 74 -7.28 -13.44 16.30
N ALA A 75 -7.35 -13.85 15.04
CA ALA A 75 -7.42 -15.25 14.61
C ALA A 75 -6.10 -15.57 13.89
N PRO A 76 -5.02 -15.88 14.63
CA PRO A 76 -3.66 -15.84 14.12
C PRO A 76 -3.41 -16.82 12.97
N GLU A 77 -4.00 -18.03 13.01
CA GLU A 77 -3.86 -19.02 11.96
C GLU A 77 -4.50 -18.52 10.66
N ALA A 78 -5.77 -18.10 10.72
CA ALA A 78 -6.49 -17.58 9.56
C ALA A 78 -5.86 -16.28 9.01
N PHE A 79 -5.28 -15.45 9.88
CA PHE A 79 -4.56 -14.25 9.47
C PHE A 79 -3.25 -14.60 8.74
N ALA A 80 -2.48 -15.55 9.27
CA ALA A 80 -1.26 -16.04 8.66
C ALA A 80 -1.54 -16.71 7.29
N GLU A 81 -2.57 -17.55 7.21
CA GLU A 81 -3.02 -18.17 5.95
C GLU A 81 -3.40 -17.13 4.91
N CYS A 82 -4.08 -16.05 5.31
CA CYS A 82 -4.44 -14.95 4.41
C CYS A 82 -3.20 -14.24 3.85
N ILE A 83 -2.21 -13.93 4.69
CA ILE A 83 -0.94 -13.32 4.27
C ILE A 83 -0.16 -14.24 3.33
N ALA A 84 -0.05 -15.52 3.67
CA ALA A 84 0.66 -16.51 2.86
C ALA A 84 0.00 -16.64 1.47
N SER A 85 -1.31 -16.85 1.42
CA SER A 85 -2.06 -16.95 0.17
C SER A 85 -1.96 -15.69 -0.71
N LEU A 86 -1.90 -14.50 -0.10
CA LEU A 86 -1.69 -13.25 -0.85
C LEU A 86 -0.28 -13.14 -1.39
N THR A 87 0.71 -13.54 -0.61
CA THR A 87 2.12 -13.52 -0.99
C THR A 87 2.39 -14.50 -2.13
N ASP A 88 1.89 -15.73 -2.04
CA ASP A 88 2.00 -16.74 -3.10
C ASP A 88 1.38 -16.25 -4.41
N ARG A 89 0.22 -15.58 -4.34
CA ARG A 89 -0.44 -15.01 -5.52
C ARG A 89 0.35 -13.86 -6.13
N GLU A 90 0.95 -13.00 -5.31
CA GLU A 90 1.78 -11.89 -5.79
C GLU A 90 3.03 -12.42 -6.51
N GLU A 91 3.71 -13.39 -5.90
CA GLU A 91 4.89 -14.05 -6.46
C GLU A 91 4.55 -14.78 -7.76
N ALA A 92 3.46 -15.54 -7.80
CA ALA A 92 2.99 -16.20 -9.02
C ALA A 92 2.65 -15.20 -10.13
N ARG A 93 2.10 -14.03 -9.79
CA ARG A 93 1.69 -13.00 -10.76
C ARG A 93 2.86 -12.20 -11.33
N ARG A 94 3.87 -11.88 -10.52
CA ARG A 94 4.95 -10.93 -10.90
C ARG A 94 6.35 -11.50 -10.88
N GLY A 95 6.53 -12.75 -10.42
CA GLY A 95 7.85 -13.36 -10.21
C GLY A 95 8.64 -12.71 -9.07
N LYS A 96 8.00 -11.92 -8.21
CA LYS A 96 8.60 -11.26 -7.04
C LYS A 96 7.54 -10.96 -6.00
N SER A 97 7.97 -10.83 -4.74
CA SER A 97 7.12 -10.48 -3.61
C SER A 97 6.82 -8.97 -3.53
N TRP A 98 6.19 -8.56 -2.43
CA TRP A 98 5.82 -7.17 -2.12
C TRP A 98 7.01 -6.21 -2.16
N LEU A 99 6.80 -4.97 -2.61
CA LEU A 99 7.80 -3.91 -2.42
C LEU A 99 7.99 -3.60 -0.93
N ALA A 100 6.87 -3.54 -0.20
CA ALA A 100 6.84 -3.28 1.23
C ALA A 100 5.59 -3.90 1.86
N VAL A 101 5.70 -4.20 3.15
CA VAL A 101 4.56 -4.51 4.03
C VAL A 101 4.48 -3.40 5.07
N VAL A 102 3.34 -2.73 5.16
CA VAL A 102 3.10 -1.64 6.12
C VAL A 102 2.02 -2.05 7.11
N ASP A 103 2.40 -2.12 8.38
CA ASP A 103 1.52 -2.57 9.45
C ASP A 103 0.96 -1.40 10.25
N PHE A 104 -0.31 -1.08 10.02
CA PHE A 104 -1.10 -0.13 10.80
C PHE A 104 -2.09 -0.83 11.73
N SER A 105 -1.99 -2.14 11.89
CA SER A 105 -2.87 -2.83 12.83
C SER A 105 -2.53 -2.36 14.24
N ALA A 106 -3.56 -1.93 14.96
CA ALA A 106 -3.37 -1.35 16.28
C ALA A 106 -2.87 -2.42 17.25
N TYR A 107 -1.68 -2.18 17.81
CA TYR A 107 -1.17 -2.88 18.97
C TYR A 107 -2.15 -2.77 20.14
N LYS A 108 -2.50 -3.88 20.79
CA LYS A 108 -3.11 -3.86 22.12
C LYS A 108 -2.16 -4.54 23.11
N PRO A 109 -1.95 -3.98 24.31
CA PRO A 109 -1.11 -4.61 25.33
C PRO A 109 -1.46 -6.07 25.64
N ARG A 110 -2.75 -6.43 25.53
CA ARG A 110 -3.24 -7.80 25.70
C ARG A 110 -2.75 -8.80 24.64
N ASP A 111 -2.12 -8.33 23.56
CA ASP A 111 -1.65 -9.16 22.45
C ASP A 111 -0.21 -9.69 22.68
N ILE A 112 0.45 -9.35 23.82
CA ILE A 112 1.81 -9.84 24.22
C ILE A 112 1.74 -10.67 25.52
N LEU A 113 0.55 -11.04 26.00
CA LEU A 113 0.38 -11.79 27.25
C LEU A 113 0.19 -13.28 26.99
#